data_AF-A0A257NSV1-F1
#
_entry.id   AF-A0A257NSV1-F1
#
_cell.length_a   1.000
_cell.length_b   1.000
_cell.length_c   1.000
_cell.angle_alpha   90.00
_cell.angle_beta   90.00
_cell.angle_gamma   90.00
#
_symmetry.space_group_name_H-M   'P 1'
#
loop_
_entity.id
_entity.type
_entity.pdbx_description
1 polymer ?
#
loop_
_entity_poly.entity_id
_entity_poly.type
_entity_poly.pdbx_seq_one_letter_code
_entity_poly.pdbx_strand_id
1 'polypeptide(L)'
;MRKLSWIIAGILCTTPAYLQAAELGNAKVESHLTEHLKVLIPLTGLNGSPLDEVKVELAPENYYRQAGLSLDQLAGNITFQIKSEGKRFFILMGSKRIITDPILSILLE
;
A
#
# COMPACT_ATOMS: atom_id res chain seq x y z
N MET A 1 -14.06 -16.26 -52.07
CA MET A 1 -13.76 -15.26 -51.01
C MET A 1 -13.00 -15.90 -49.85
N ARG A 2 -11.73 -16.29 -50.07
CA ARG A 2 -10.97 -17.16 -49.13
C ARG A 2 -9.72 -16.48 -48.54
N LYS A 3 -9.56 -15.17 -48.77
CA LYS A 3 -8.37 -14.40 -48.39
C LYS A 3 -8.63 -13.32 -47.33
N LEU A 4 -9.89 -13.09 -46.95
CA LEU A 4 -10.22 -12.08 -45.93
C LEU A 4 -10.11 -12.62 -44.50
N SER A 5 -10.14 -13.95 -44.31
CA SER A 5 -10.17 -14.56 -42.97
C SER A 5 -8.83 -14.49 -42.24
N TRP A 6 -7.73 -14.20 -42.94
CA TRP A 6 -6.39 -14.15 -42.34
C TRP A 6 -6.05 -12.80 -41.68
N ILE A 7 -6.82 -11.74 -41.94
CA ILE A 7 -6.55 -10.41 -41.35
C ILE A 7 -7.12 -10.31 -39.92
N ILE A 8 -8.19 -11.06 -39.61
CA ILE A 8 -8.87 -11.01 -38.30
C ILE A 8 -8.08 -11.77 -37.22
N ALA A 9 -7.20 -12.70 -37.60
CA ALA A 9 -6.39 -13.47 -36.64
C ALA A 9 -5.17 -12.71 -36.09
N GLY A 10 -4.83 -11.53 -36.64
CA GLY A 10 -3.61 -10.79 -36.27
C GLY A 10 -3.76 -9.76 -35.13
N ILE A 11 -4.98 -9.43 -34.70
CA ILE A 11 -5.22 -8.31 -33.76
C ILE A 11 -5.34 -8.78 -32.30
N LEU A 12 -5.39 -10.08 -32.03
CA LEU A 12 -5.56 -10.62 -30.68
C LEU A 12 -4.24 -10.93 -29.95
N CYS A 13 -3.17 -10.19 -30.24
CA CYS A 13 -1.97 -10.14 -29.41
C CYS A 13 -1.94 -8.84 -28.59
N THR A 14 -3.04 -8.52 -27.91
CA THR A 14 -3.00 -7.62 -26.75
C THR A 14 -2.32 -8.40 -25.63
N THR A 15 -1.01 -8.27 -25.53
CA THR A 15 -0.27 -8.74 -24.36
C THR A 15 -0.94 -8.15 -23.13
N PRO A 16 -1.27 -8.96 -22.09
CA PRO A 16 -1.74 -8.39 -20.85
C PRO A 16 -0.61 -7.49 -20.35
N ALA A 17 -0.87 -6.18 -20.28
CA ALA A 17 -0.06 -5.29 -19.48
C ALA A 17 -0.18 -5.83 -18.07
N TYR A 18 0.86 -6.54 -17.61
CA TYR A 18 0.96 -6.94 -16.22
C TYR A 18 0.98 -5.63 -15.43
N LEU A 19 -0.18 -5.25 -14.90
CA LEU A 19 -0.31 -4.22 -13.88
C LEU A 19 0.51 -4.73 -12.71
N GLN A 20 1.77 -4.32 -12.63
CA GLN A 20 2.63 -4.61 -11.50
C GLN A 20 2.06 -3.82 -10.33
N ALA A 21 1.24 -4.48 -9.53
CA ALA A 21 0.75 -3.93 -8.28
C ALA A 21 1.91 -3.92 -7.29
N ALA A 22 2.08 -2.79 -6.60
CA ALA A 22 2.88 -2.78 -5.40
C ALA A 22 2.22 -3.71 -4.37
N GLU A 23 3.02 -4.56 -3.76
CA GLU A 23 2.55 -5.48 -2.72
C GLU A 23 3.06 -4.99 -1.36
N LEU A 24 2.17 -5.08 -0.37
CA LEU A 24 2.52 -4.83 1.03
C LEU A 24 3.01 -6.13 1.66
N GLY A 25 4.23 -6.10 2.19
CA GLY A 25 4.79 -7.18 2.99
C GLY A 25 4.25 -7.19 4.42
N ASN A 26 4.78 -8.10 5.24
CA ASN A 26 4.40 -8.22 6.65
C ASN A 26 4.82 -6.97 7.44
N ALA A 27 3.85 -6.31 8.07
CA ALA A 27 4.10 -5.18 8.95
C ALA A 27 4.87 -5.62 10.21
N LYS A 28 5.90 -4.87 10.57
CA LYS A 28 6.70 -5.06 11.78
C LYS A 28 6.56 -3.85 12.69
N VAL A 29 6.06 -4.06 13.89
CA VAL A 29 5.98 -3.03 14.94
C VAL A 29 7.34 -2.95 15.64
N GLU A 30 7.88 -1.73 15.76
CA GLU A 30 9.18 -1.42 16.38
C GLU A 30 9.07 -0.48 17.59
N SER A 31 7.86 -0.30 18.12
CA SER A 31 7.56 0.52 19.29
C SER A 31 6.83 -0.31 20.34
N HIS A 32 7.00 0.04 21.61
CA HIS A 32 6.24 -0.56 22.71
C HIS A 32 4.91 0.18 22.92
N LEU A 33 4.04 -0.42 23.74
CA LEU A 33 2.87 0.28 24.27
C LEU A 33 3.34 1.50 25.08
N THR A 34 2.58 2.59 25.07
CA THR A 34 2.90 3.87 25.73
C THR A 34 4.07 4.65 25.10
N GLU A 35 4.47 4.28 23.89
CA GLU A 35 5.40 5.04 23.07
C GLU A 35 4.70 5.61 21.82
N HIS A 36 5.42 6.43 21.05
CA HIS A 36 4.98 6.77 19.70
C HIS A 36 5.05 5.53 18.83
N LEU A 37 3.98 5.28 18.08
CA LEU A 37 3.91 4.16 17.16
C LEU A 37 5.04 4.25 16.15
N LYS A 38 5.68 3.12 15.88
CA LYS A 38 6.65 2.96 14.81
C LYS A 38 6.42 1.61 14.16
N VAL A 39 6.02 1.61 12.89
CA VAL A 39 5.76 0.40 12.11
C VAL A 39 6.50 0.48 10.79
N LEU A 40 7.15 -0.62 10.42
CA LEU A 40 7.81 -0.81 9.14
C LEU A 40 6.99 -1.80 8.30
N ILE A 41 6.59 -1.38 7.10
CA ILE A 41 5.85 -2.22 6.17
C ILE A 41 6.67 -2.33 4.89
N PRO A 42 7.22 -3.52 4.55
CA PRO A 42 7.96 -3.71 3.31
C PRO A 42 7.06 -3.46 2.09
N LEU A 43 7.63 -2.82 1.06
CA LEU A 43 6.99 -2.67 -0.24
C LEU A 43 7.74 -3.53 -1.27
N THR A 44 7.01 -4.44 -1.92
CA THR A 44 7.52 -5.31 -2.98
C THR A 44 6.78 -5.03 -4.29
N GLY A 45 7.28 -5.56 -5.41
CA GLY A 45 6.61 -5.43 -6.72
C GLY A 45 6.84 -4.11 -7.47
N LEU A 46 7.53 -3.12 -6.88
CA LEU A 46 7.86 -1.82 -7.49
C LEU A 46 8.99 -1.89 -8.55
N ASN A 47 9.01 -2.91 -9.41
CA ASN A 47 10.10 -3.17 -10.36
C ASN A 47 10.33 -2.01 -11.36
N GLY A 48 11.11 -1.01 -10.95
CA GLY A 48 11.44 0.17 -11.77
C GLY A 48 10.42 1.30 -11.71
N SER A 49 9.38 1.21 -10.88
CA SER A 49 8.41 2.29 -10.69
C SER A 49 9.00 3.37 -9.75
N PRO A 50 8.93 4.67 -10.09
CA PRO A 50 9.47 5.73 -9.26
C PRO A 50 8.75 5.78 -7.90
N LEU A 51 9.50 5.88 -6.81
CA LEU A 51 8.90 6.03 -5.47
C LEU A 51 8.06 7.28 -5.33
N ASP A 52 8.38 8.33 -6.09
CA ASP A 52 7.68 9.62 -6.06
C ASP A 52 6.24 9.54 -6.58
N GLU A 53 5.91 8.47 -7.31
CA GLU A 53 4.56 8.19 -7.80
C GLU A 53 3.73 7.39 -6.79
N VAL A 54 4.37 6.75 -5.82
CA VAL A 54 3.70 5.96 -4.80
C VAL A 54 3.24 6.90 -3.69
N LYS A 55 1.92 6.98 -3.51
CA LYS A 55 1.31 7.62 -2.35
C LYS A 55 0.77 6.56 -1.42
N VAL A 56 0.88 6.81 -0.13
CA VAL A 56 0.36 5.93 0.91
C VAL A 56 -0.36 6.80 1.91
N GLU A 57 -1.66 6.56 2.03
CA GLU A 57 -2.53 7.30 2.94
C GLU A 57 -3.41 6.32 3.74
N LEU A 58 -4.10 6.84 4.76
CA LEU A 58 -5.15 6.06 5.40
C LEU A 58 -6.32 5.96 4.44
N ALA A 59 -6.88 4.77 4.30
CA ALA A 59 -8.10 4.59 3.54
C ALA A 59 -9.23 5.49 4.09
N PRO A 60 -10.15 5.97 3.25
CA PRO A 60 -11.21 6.85 3.70
C PRO A 60 -12.20 6.12 4.63
N GLU A 61 -12.91 6.90 5.45
CA GLU A 61 -13.76 6.40 6.55
C GLU A 61 -14.77 5.33 6.10
N ASN A 62 -15.27 5.42 4.86
CA ASN A 62 -16.19 4.43 4.30
C ASN A 62 -15.61 3.00 4.29
N TYR A 63 -14.31 2.83 4.01
CA TYR A 63 -13.66 1.52 4.03
C TYR A 63 -13.56 0.96 5.44
N TYR A 64 -13.24 1.81 6.43
CA TYR A 64 -13.24 1.42 7.84
C TYR A 64 -14.63 0.98 8.28
N ARG A 65 -15.68 1.74 7.95
CA ARG A 65 -17.07 1.37 8.27
C ARG A 65 -17.49 0.04 7.63
N GLN A 66 -17.12 -0.19 6.37
CA GLN A 66 -17.40 -1.46 5.68
C GLN A 66 -16.70 -2.65 6.32
N ALA A 67 -15.49 -2.44 6.84
CA ALA A 67 -14.72 -3.45 7.57
C ALA A 67 -15.15 -3.60 9.05
N GLY A 68 -16.09 -2.78 9.54
CA GLY A 68 -16.49 -2.77 10.95
C GLY A 68 -15.42 -2.23 11.90
N LEU A 69 -14.53 -1.37 11.40
CA LEU A 69 -13.41 -0.76 12.12
C LEU A 69 -13.69 0.72 12.44
N SER A 70 -13.06 1.25 13.50
CA SER A 70 -13.10 2.69 13.84
C SER A 70 -11.82 3.40 13.40
N LEU A 71 -11.98 4.60 12.85
CA LEU A 71 -10.90 5.50 12.43
C LEU A 71 -10.51 6.53 13.51
N ASP A 72 -11.32 6.69 14.56
CA ASP A 72 -11.29 7.84 15.47
C ASP A 72 -9.94 8.04 16.18
N GLN A 73 -9.24 6.94 16.48
CA GLN A 73 -7.94 7.01 17.15
C GLN A 73 -6.78 7.36 16.19
N LEU A 74 -6.95 7.11 14.89
CA LEU A 74 -5.89 7.20 13.87
C LEU A 74 -5.94 8.52 13.10
N ALA A 75 -7.14 9.09 12.92
CA ALA A 75 -7.36 10.29 12.13
C ALA A 75 -6.47 11.47 12.58
N GLY A 76 -5.66 11.99 11.66
CA GLY A 76 -4.77 13.14 11.89
C GLY A 76 -3.55 12.90 12.79
N ASN A 77 -3.45 11.72 13.40
CA ASN A 77 -2.37 11.36 14.33
C ASN A 77 -1.32 10.45 13.70
N ILE A 78 -1.63 9.74 12.61
CA ILE A 78 -0.69 8.86 11.91
C ILE A 78 0.03 9.63 10.79
N THR A 79 1.30 9.30 10.60
CA THR A 79 2.17 9.82 9.55
C THR A 79 2.79 8.67 8.77
N PHE A 80 2.95 8.87 7.46
CA PHE A 80 3.58 7.90 6.56
C PHE A 80 4.79 8.53 5.90
N GLN A 81 5.85 7.73 5.73
CA GLN A 81 7.01 8.09 4.95
C GLN A 81 7.47 6.87 4.17
N ILE A 82 7.63 7.01 2.86
CA ILE A 82 8.25 5.97 2.04
C ILE A 82 9.77 6.16 2.12
N LYS A 83 10.47 5.08 2.44
CA LYS A 83 11.93 5.07 2.55
C LYS A 83 12.52 3.97 1.68
N SER A 84 13.74 4.23 1.22
CA SER A 84 14.55 3.29 0.47
C SER A 84 15.83 3.00 1.24
N GLU A 85 16.15 1.73 1.40
CA GLU A 85 17.45 1.27 1.90
C GLU A 85 18.04 0.30 0.87
N GLY A 86 18.92 0.83 0.03
CA GLY A 86 19.50 0.10 -1.10
C GLY A 86 18.45 -0.24 -2.16
N LYS A 87 18.12 -1.54 -2.28
CA LYS A 87 17.11 -2.06 -3.21
C LYS A 87 15.77 -2.36 -2.55
N ARG A 88 15.62 -2.08 -1.26
CA ARG A 88 14.41 -2.38 -0.49
C ARG A 88 13.65 -1.10 -0.22
N PHE A 89 12.36 -1.16 -0.45
CA PHE A 89 11.44 -0.07 -0.16
C PHE A 89 10.57 -0.45 1.03
N PHE A 90 10.26 0.52 1.87
CA PHE A 90 9.41 0.33 3.03
C PHE A 90 8.63 1.59 3.36
N ILE A 91 7.42 1.40 3.87
CA ILE A 91 6.62 2.44 4.49
C ILE A 91 7.02 2.47 5.96
N LEU A 92 7.51 3.61 6.40
CA LEU A 92 7.63 3.95 7.81
C LEU A 92 6.35 4.67 8.23
N MET A 93 5.52 3.97 9.00
CA MET A 93 4.35 4.54 9.65
C MET A 93 4.72 4.93 11.08
N GLY A 94 4.25 6.09 11.53
CA GLY A 94 4.39 6.50 12.91
C GLY A 94 3.23 7.33 13.42
N SER A 95 3.22 7.64 14.71
CA SER A 95 2.17 8.47 15.33
C SER A 95 2.73 9.75 15.96
N LYS A 96 1.94 10.82 15.89
CA LYS A 96 2.19 12.10 16.57
C LYS A 96 1.85 12.05 18.06
N ARG A 97 0.98 11.13 18.47
CA ARG A 97 0.58 10.90 19.86
C ARG A 97 1.08 9.55 20.33
N ILE A 98 1.28 9.42 21.63
CA ILE A 98 1.55 8.14 22.28
C ILE A 98 0.34 7.22 22.07
N ILE A 99 0.59 5.98 21.68
CA ILE A 99 -0.44 4.94 21.57
C ILE A 99 -0.49 4.15 22.87
N THR A 100 -1.67 4.08 23.46
CA THR A 100 -1.95 3.30 24.68
C THR A 100 -2.80 2.07 24.40
N ASP A 101 -3.44 2.00 23.23
CA ASP A 101 -4.27 0.87 22.83
C ASP A 101 -3.39 -0.27 22.33
N PRO A 102 -3.51 -1.50 22.86
CA PRO A 102 -2.74 -2.65 22.41
C PRO A 102 -3.13 -3.15 21.01
N ILE A 103 -4.32 -2.80 20.51
CA ILE A 103 -4.83 -3.31 19.24
C ILE A 103 -5.21 -2.14 18.33
N LEU A 104 -4.51 -2.03 17.20
CA LEU A 104 -4.81 -1.05 16.16
C LEU A 104 -5.14 -1.76 14.86
N SER A 105 -6.19 -1.30 14.19
CA SER A 105 -6.56 -1.76 12.85
C SER A 105 -6.38 -0.63 11.86
N ILE A 106 -5.56 -0.84 10.84
CA ILE A 106 -5.17 0.19 9.90
C ILE A 106 -5.43 -0.31 8.48
N LEU A 107 -6.17 0.48 7.72
CA LEU A 107 -6.40 0.30 6.29
C LEU A 107 -5.64 1.41 5.54
N LEU A 108 -4.91 0.98 4.50
CA LEU A 108 -4.10 1.84 3.64
C LEU A 108 -4.64 1.81 2.22
N GLU A 109 -4.44 2.91 1.49
CA GLU A 109 -4.63 3.02 0.04
C GLU A 109 -3.44 3.70 -0.65
#